data_AF-C0GJJ9-F1
#
_entry.id   AF-C0GJJ9-F1
#
_cell.length_a   1.000
_cell.length_b   1.000
_cell.length_c   1.000
_cell.angle_alpha   90.00
_cell.angle_beta   90.00
_cell.angle_gamma   90.00
#
_symmetry.space_group_name_H-M   'P 1'
#
loop_
_entity.id
_entity.type
_entity.pdbx_description
1 polymer ?
#
loop_
_entity_poly.entity_id
_entity_poly.type
_entity_poly.pdbx_seq_one_letter_code
_entity_poly.pdbx_strand_id
1 'polypeptide(L)'
;MSDLEHLSTEMELSHQLQLFRVIYSVTEALADLCAQGIQDQKQIDKLLSKRQQIMDEITQFQQDSVVTNDEGGLSPEIKNLHYEMRSVLQKTAILNKKVTDYLQVSRDKVKKDILMFQAEKKAGVLYKKTSLQSEGFFIDSKKN
;
A
#
# COMPACT_ATOMS: atom_id res chain seq x y z
N MET A 1 33.18 21.19 17.81
CA MET A 1 32.92 19.80 17.40
C MET A 1 34.25 19.16 17.08
N SER A 2 34.48 17.94 17.56
CA SER A 2 35.69 17.18 17.28
C SER A 2 35.52 16.36 15.99
N ASP A 3 36.61 16.04 15.28
CA ASP A 3 36.57 15.24 14.05
C ASP A 3 35.88 13.87 14.23
N LEU A 4 35.89 13.34 15.45
CA LEU A 4 35.19 12.11 15.84
C LEU A 4 33.66 12.24 15.85
N GLU A 5 33.12 13.40 16.21
CA GLU A 5 31.68 13.64 16.20
C GLU A 5 31.15 13.72 14.76
N HIS A 6 31.90 14.36 13.85
CA HIS A 6 31.55 14.42 12.43
C HIS A 6 31.53 13.03 11.77
N LEU A 7 32.50 12.18 12.08
CA LEU A 7 32.56 10.81 11.54
C LEU A 7 31.38 9.95 12.02
N SER A 8 30.97 10.10 13.28
CA SER A 8 29.82 9.39 13.84
C SER A 8 28.51 9.82 13.15
N THR A 9 28.31 11.13 12.99
CA THR A 9 27.11 11.66 12.32
C THR A 9 27.03 11.26 10.85
N GLU A 10 28.16 11.27 10.12
CA GLU A 10 28.19 10.85 8.72
C GLU A 10 27.85 9.36 8.55
N MET A 11 28.34 8.51 9.45
CA MET A 11 28.05 7.08 9.46
C MET A 11 26.57 6.80 9.75
N GLU A 12 26.00 7.50 10.72
CA GLU A 12 24.58 7.44 11.07
C GLU A 12 23.67 7.85 9.90
N LEU A 13 23.96 9.01 9.28
CA LEU A 13 23.19 9.50 8.13
C LEU A 13 23.32 8.59 6.91
N SER A 14 24.50 8.00 6.69
CA SER A 14 24.72 7.04 5.60
C SER A 14 23.90 5.77 5.80
N HIS A 15 23.82 5.27 7.04
CA HIS A 15 22.97 4.12 7.37
C HIS A 15 21.48 4.45 7.16
N GLN A 16 21.05 5.63 7.62
CA GLN A 16 19.67 6.09 7.48
C GLN A 16 19.26 6.26 6.00
N LEU A 17 20.17 6.80 5.17
CA LEU A 17 19.98 6.88 3.72
C LEU A 17 19.86 5.48 3.08
N GLN A 18 20.62 4.49 3.55
CA GLN A 18 20.51 3.12 3.08
C GLN A 18 19.10 2.55 3.38
N LEU A 19 18.58 2.75 4.59
CA LEU A 19 17.20 2.35 4.93
C LEU A 19 16.17 3.00 4.00
N PHE A 20 16.34 4.30 3.69
CA PHE A 20 15.46 5.01 2.75
C PHE A 20 15.57 4.47 1.32
N ARG A 21 16.75 4.08 0.86
CA ARG A 21 16.90 3.45 -0.46
C ARG A 21 16.21 2.08 -0.51
N VAL A 22 16.28 1.30 0.57
CA VAL A 22 15.58 0.00 0.64
C VAL A 22 14.06 0.21 0.64
N ILE A 23 13.53 1.18 1.40
CA ILE A 23 12.08 1.42 1.40
C ILE A 23 11.57 1.92 0.04
N TYR A 24 12.35 2.74 -0.65
CA TYR A 24 12.06 3.13 -2.03
C TYR A 24 11.95 1.90 -2.94
N SER A 25 12.97 1.03 -2.93
CA SER A 25 12.99 -0.20 -3.76
C SER A 25 11.80 -1.13 -3.47
N VAL A 26 11.44 -1.32 -2.19
CA VAL A 26 10.28 -2.13 -1.81
C VAL A 26 8.98 -1.49 -2.29
N THR A 27 8.88 -0.17 -2.24
CA THR A 27 7.70 0.58 -2.68
C THR A 27 7.55 0.55 -4.20
N GLU A 28 8.65 0.61 -4.93
CA GLU A 28 8.70 0.44 -6.39
C GLU A 28 8.21 -0.96 -6.80
N ALA A 29 8.73 -2.01 -6.16
CA ALA A 29 8.28 -3.39 -6.40
C ALA A 29 6.78 -3.59 -6.09
N LEU A 30 6.27 -2.96 -5.02
CA LEU A 30 4.84 -2.96 -4.71
C LEU A 30 4.01 -2.25 -5.78
N ALA A 31 4.48 -1.10 -6.29
CA ALA A 31 3.80 -0.35 -7.33
C ALA A 31 3.72 -1.16 -8.64
N ASP A 32 4.80 -1.84 -9.01
CA ASP A 32 4.86 -2.69 -10.21
C ASP A 32 3.89 -3.87 -10.11
N LEU A 33 3.85 -4.57 -8.97
CA LEU A 33 2.89 -5.67 -8.75
C LEU A 33 1.44 -5.19 -8.75
N CYS A 34 1.19 -4.00 -8.18
CA CYS A 34 -0.14 -3.40 -8.22
C CYS A 34 -0.54 -3.04 -9.66
N ALA A 35 0.38 -2.52 -10.47
CA ALA A 35 0.14 -2.19 -11.87
C ALA A 35 -0.15 -3.43 -12.74
N GLN A 36 0.45 -4.57 -12.41
CA GLN A 36 0.19 -5.86 -13.09
C GLN A 36 -1.11 -6.54 -12.65
N GLY A 37 -1.81 -5.96 -11.66
CA GLY A 37 -3.13 -6.42 -11.20
C GLY A 37 -3.07 -7.58 -10.22
N ILE A 38 -2.49 -7.36 -9.03
CA ILE A 38 -2.58 -8.20 -7.80
C ILE A 38 -2.76 -9.70 -8.09
N GLN A 39 -1.82 -10.30 -8.83
CA GLN A 39 -1.90 -11.74 -9.17
C GLN A 39 -1.18 -12.62 -8.15
N ASP A 40 -0.16 -12.07 -7.47
CA ASP A 40 0.63 -12.77 -6.46
C ASP A 40 0.47 -12.14 -5.07
N GLN A 41 -0.56 -12.59 -4.35
CA GLN A 41 -0.83 -12.14 -2.98
C GLN A 41 0.34 -12.42 -2.03
N LYS A 42 1.03 -13.56 -2.19
CA LYS A 42 2.14 -13.93 -1.29
C LYS A 42 3.31 -12.96 -1.45
N GLN A 43 3.60 -12.55 -2.68
CA GLN A 43 4.65 -11.59 -2.96
C GLN A 43 4.30 -10.20 -2.40
N ILE A 44 3.04 -9.78 -2.51
CA ILE A 44 2.54 -8.54 -1.91
C ILE A 44 2.67 -8.57 -0.39
N ASP A 45 2.19 -9.63 0.26
CA ASP A 45 2.29 -9.78 1.72
C ASP A 45 3.75 -9.73 2.20
N LYS A 46 4.64 -10.42 1.50
CA LYS A 46 6.08 -10.41 1.80
C LYS A 46 6.68 -9.00 1.69
N LEU A 47 6.31 -8.24 0.66
CA LEU A 47 6.80 -6.87 0.48
C LEU A 47 6.21 -5.91 1.51
N LEU A 48 4.94 -6.08 1.89
CA LEU A 48 4.31 -5.30 2.96
C LEU A 48 4.97 -5.59 4.32
N SER A 49 5.23 -6.85 4.65
CA SER A 49 5.97 -7.20 5.87
C SER A 49 7.38 -6.62 5.87
N LYS A 50 8.12 -6.74 4.77
CA LYS A 50 9.46 -6.16 4.65
C LYS A 50 9.44 -4.64 4.79
N ARG A 51 8.45 -3.98 4.19
CA ARG A 51 8.24 -2.54 4.33
C ARG A 51 7.98 -2.15 5.79
N GLN A 52 7.15 -2.90 6.50
CA GLN A 52 6.84 -2.61 7.90
C GLN A 52 8.10 -2.71 8.76
N GLN A 53 8.90 -3.78 8.59
CA GLN A 53 10.17 -3.94 9.31
C GLN A 53 11.10 -2.74 9.11
N ILE A 54 11.27 -2.28 7.87
CA ILE A 54 12.13 -1.13 7.57
C ILE A 54 11.55 0.16 8.16
N MET A 55 10.23 0.34 8.15
CA MET A 55 9.58 1.49 8.80
C MET A 55 9.79 1.50 10.31
N ASP A 56 9.74 0.33 10.94
CA ASP A 56 10.00 0.18 12.37
C ASP A 56 11.46 0.54 12.68
N GLU A 57 12.42 0.06 11.89
CA GLU A 57 13.84 0.43 11.99
C GLU A 57 14.08 1.93 11.82
N ILE A 58 13.43 2.57 10.83
CA ILE A 58 13.50 4.02 10.62
C ILE A 58 12.94 4.76 11.83
N THR A 59 11.80 4.31 12.36
CA THR A 59 11.14 4.95 13.51
C THR A 59 12.01 4.87 14.75
N GLN A 60 12.61 3.70 14.99
CA GLN A 60 13.55 3.49 16.09
C GLN A 60 14.78 4.39 15.93
N PHE A 61 15.36 4.44 14.73
CA PHE A 61 16.51 5.30 14.45
C PHE A 61 16.19 6.78 14.65
N GLN A 62 14.99 7.24 14.27
CA GLN A 62 14.55 8.62 14.48
C GLN A 62 14.28 8.96 15.95
N GLN A 63 13.91 7.99 16.78
CA GLN A 63 13.78 8.17 18.23
C GLN A 63 15.14 8.28 18.90
N ASP A 64 16.12 7.51 18.41
CA ASP A 64 17.49 7.49 18.95
C ASP A 64 18.34 8.68 18.46
N SER A 65 18.07 9.20 17.26
CA SER A 65 18.77 10.35 16.68
C SER A 65 18.13 11.68 17.09
N VAL A 66 18.84 12.50 17.88
CA VAL A 66 18.51 13.92 18.06
C VAL A 66 18.82 14.63 16.73
N VAL A 67 17.84 14.73 15.84
CA VAL A 67 17.99 15.44 14.56
C VAL A 67 18.27 16.92 14.86
N THR A 68 19.54 17.28 14.77
CA THR A 68 20.00 18.66 14.84
C THR A 68 19.62 19.34 13.53
N ASN A 69 18.55 20.16 13.56
CA ASN A 69 18.06 20.94 12.41
C ASN A 69 18.99 22.14 12.04
N ASP A 70 20.25 22.12 12.49
CA ASP A 70 21.16 23.26 12.34
C ASP A 70 22.02 23.11 11.08
N GLU A 71 21.42 23.40 9.91
CA GLU A 71 22.08 23.33 8.59
C GLU A 71 23.24 24.34 8.44
N GLY A 72 23.38 25.28 9.39
CA GLY A 72 24.37 26.37 9.37
C GLY A 72 25.82 25.96 9.60
N GLY A 73 26.07 24.79 10.21
CA GLY A 73 27.42 24.33 10.59
C GLY A 73 27.87 22.99 10.02
N LEU A 74 27.06 22.35 9.19
CA LEU A 74 27.32 21.00 8.67
C LEU A 74 28.28 21.01 7.48
N SER A 75 29.13 19.98 7.39
CA SER A 75 30.02 19.77 6.26
C SER A 75 29.24 19.58 4.95
N PRO A 76 29.84 19.90 3.78
CA PRO A 76 29.21 19.67 2.48
C PRO A 76 28.72 18.23 2.28
N GLU A 77 29.44 17.24 2.81
CA GLU A 77 29.11 15.82 2.73
C GLU A 77 27.81 15.51 3.46
N ILE A 78 27.66 16.03 4.69
CA ILE A 78 26.44 15.86 5.49
C ILE A 78 25.24 16.53 4.80
N LYS A 79 25.44 17.74 4.24
CA LYS A 79 24.38 18.44 3.49
C LYS A 79 23.94 17.64 2.26
N ASN A 80 24.87 17.00 1.56
CA ASN A 80 24.57 16.16 0.41
C ASN A 80 23.74 14.92 0.83
N LEU A 81 24.11 14.26 1.94
CA LEU A 81 23.34 13.13 2.49
C LEU A 81 21.89 13.55 2.82
N HIS A 82 21.69 14.69 3.49
CA HIS A 82 20.35 15.20 3.77
C HIS A 82 19.53 15.50 2.51
N TYR A 83 20.16 16.09 1.48
CA TYR A 83 19.50 16.34 0.20
C TYR A 83 19.07 15.03 -0.47
N GLU A 84 19.94 14.02 -0.48
CA GLU A 84 19.64 12.73 -1.06
C GLU A 84 18.50 12.03 -0.29
N MET A 85 18.54 12.03 1.04
CA MET A 85 17.48 11.49 1.88
C MET A 85 16.13 12.16 1.56
N ARG A 86 16.10 13.49 1.43
CA ARG A 86 14.88 14.24 1.07
C ARG A 86 14.38 13.83 -0.32
N SER A 87 15.27 13.65 -1.30
CA SER A 87 14.92 13.21 -2.65
C SER A 87 14.30 11.80 -2.65
N VAL A 88 14.93 10.85 -1.96
CA VAL A 88 14.45 9.47 -1.86
C VAL A 88 13.09 9.40 -1.16
N LEU A 89 12.90 10.17 -0.08
CA LEU A 89 11.61 10.26 0.61
C LEU A 89 10.51 10.82 -0.28
N GLN A 90 10.78 11.87 -1.06
CA GLN A 90 9.82 12.42 -2.03
C GLN A 90 9.42 11.39 -3.09
N LYS A 91 10.40 10.69 -3.68
CA LYS A 91 10.11 9.63 -4.67
C LYS A 91 9.28 8.51 -4.06
N THR A 92 9.61 8.10 -2.84
CA THR A 92 8.85 7.07 -2.09
C THR A 92 7.41 7.51 -1.82
N ALA A 93 7.19 8.78 -1.45
CA ALA A 93 5.85 9.32 -1.21
C ALA A 93 4.97 9.30 -2.49
N ILE A 94 5.57 9.62 -3.64
CA ILE A 94 4.88 9.56 -4.94
C ILE A 94 4.49 8.11 -5.26
N LEU A 95 5.40 7.14 -5.09
CA LEU A 95 5.10 5.74 -5.31
C LEU A 95 4.04 5.20 -4.35
N ASN A 96 4.09 5.62 -3.07
CA ASN A 96 3.07 5.28 -2.08
C ASN A 96 1.68 5.71 -2.51
N LYS A 97 1.56 6.93 -3.04
CA LYS A 97 0.28 7.41 -3.55
C LYS A 97 -0.23 6.50 -4.68
N LYS A 98 0.63 6.12 -5.62
CA LYS A 98 0.26 5.19 -6.70
C LYS A 98 -0.21 3.84 -6.17
N VAL A 99 0.54 3.23 -5.23
CA VAL A 99 0.15 1.96 -4.60
C VAL A 99 -1.24 2.08 -3.96
N THR A 100 -1.49 3.14 -3.20
CA THR A 100 -2.80 3.40 -2.59
C THR A 100 -3.90 3.53 -3.63
N ASP A 101 -3.65 4.28 -4.70
CA ASP A 101 -4.63 4.48 -5.79
C ASP A 101 -4.98 3.14 -6.46
N TYR A 102 -3.98 2.29 -6.76
CA TYR A 102 -4.22 0.96 -7.33
C TYR A 102 -5.04 0.05 -6.41
N LEU A 103 -4.70 0.02 -5.12
CA LEU A 103 -5.42 -0.78 -4.13
C LEU A 103 -6.86 -0.28 -3.96
N GLN A 104 -7.08 1.03 -4.01
CA GLN A 104 -8.41 1.61 -3.91
C GLN A 104 -9.29 1.24 -5.10
N VAL A 105 -8.76 1.33 -6.33
CA VAL A 105 -9.47 0.90 -7.54
C VAL A 105 -9.83 -0.59 -7.48
N SER A 106 -8.87 -1.43 -7.04
CA SER A 106 -9.10 -2.87 -6.90
C SER A 106 -10.20 -3.18 -5.88
N ARG A 107 -10.16 -2.52 -4.71
CA ARG A 107 -11.18 -2.63 -3.66
C ARG A 107 -12.57 -2.24 -4.18
N ASP A 108 -12.67 -1.14 -4.92
CA ASP A 108 -13.94 -0.63 -5.41
C ASP A 108 -14.54 -1.58 -6.48
N LYS A 109 -13.70 -2.22 -7.29
CA LYS A 109 -14.11 -3.29 -8.21
C LYS A 109 -14.69 -4.50 -7.47
N VAL A 110 -13.97 -5.02 -6.48
CA VAL A 110 -14.44 -6.16 -5.66
C VAL A 110 -15.77 -5.82 -4.97
N LYS A 111 -15.91 -4.61 -4.44
CA LYS A 111 -17.16 -4.15 -3.83
C LYS A 111 -18.32 -4.17 -4.83
N LYS A 112 -18.10 -3.73 -6.07
CA LYS A 112 -19.10 -3.75 -7.13
C LYS A 112 -19.50 -5.20 -7.49
N ASP A 113 -18.53 -6.09 -7.62
CA ASP A 113 -18.76 -7.50 -7.97
C ASP A 113 -19.58 -8.21 -6.87
N ILE A 114 -19.27 -7.95 -5.59
CA ILE A 114 -20.05 -8.47 -4.45
C ILE A 114 -21.51 -7.97 -4.51
N LEU A 115 -21.72 -6.68 -4.79
CA LEU A 115 -23.07 -6.11 -4.88
C LEU A 115 -23.87 -6.72 -6.04
N MET A 116 -23.24 -6.92 -7.19
CA MET A 116 -23.86 -7.60 -8.34
C MET A 116 -24.25 -9.03 -7.98
N PHE A 117 -23.34 -9.80 -7.39
CA PHE A 117 -23.60 -11.17 -6.97
C PHE A 117 -24.76 -11.26 -5.95
N GLN A 118 -24.82 -10.31 -5.02
CA GLN A 118 -25.94 -10.23 -4.07
C GLN A 118 -27.27 -9.90 -4.75
N ALA A 119 -27.27 -9.01 -5.76
CA ALA A 119 -28.45 -8.67 -6.53
C ALA A 119 -28.94 -9.88 -7.36
N GLU A 120 -28.04 -10.58 -8.04
CA GLU A 120 -28.33 -11.82 -8.79
C GLU A 120 -28.90 -12.90 -7.88
N LYS A 121 -28.31 -13.10 -6.69
CA LYS A 121 -28.82 -14.05 -5.70
C LYS A 121 -30.25 -13.70 -5.27
N LYS A 122 -30.54 -12.42 -4.99
CA LYS A 122 -31.90 -11.96 -4.63
C LYS A 122 -32.89 -12.17 -5.79
N ALA A 123 -32.50 -11.83 -7.01
CA ALA A 123 -33.31 -12.05 -8.20
C ALA A 123 -33.62 -13.53 -8.41
N GLY A 124 -32.61 -14.41 -8.31
CA GLY A 124 -32.78 -15.86 -8.43
C GLY A 124 -33.70 -16.47 -7.36
N VAL A 125 -33.66 -15.96 -6.12
CA VAL A 125 -34.62 -16.34 -5.07
C VAL A 125 -36.03 -15.86 -5.40
N LEU A 126 -36.18 -14.64 -5.95
CA LEU A 126 -37.48 -14.12 -6.38
C LEU A 126 -38.08 -14.97 -7.49
N TYR A 127 -37.32 -15.22 -8.57
CA TYR A 127 -37.76 -16.02 -9.70
C TYR A 127 -38.22 -17.42 -9.27
N LYS A 128 -37.48 -18.08 -8.36
CA LYS A 128 -37.88 -19.38 -7.79
C LYS A 128 -39.20 -19.31 -7.02
N LYS A 129 -39.42 -18.25 -6.23
CA LYS A 129 -40.70 -18.06 -5.51
C LYS A 129 -41.86 -17.79 -6.46
N THR A 130 -41.65 -16.99 -7.50
CA THR A 130 -42.69 -16.64 -8.48
C THR A 130 -43.07 -17.84 -9.36
N SER A 131 -42.10 -18.67 -9.77
CA SER A 131 -42.38 -19.91 -10.52
C SER A 131 -43.19 -20.91 -9.71
N LEU A 132 -42.91 -21.05 -8.40
CA LEU A 132 -43.67 -21.90 -7.47
C LEU A 132 -45.11 -21.40 -7.26
N GLN A 133 -45.36 -20.09 -7.39
CA GLN A 133 -46.71 -19.53 -7.30
C GLN A 133 -47.50 -19.67 -8.62
N SER A 134 -46.83 -19.65 -9.78
CA SER A 134 -47.49 -19.85 -11.09
C SER A 134 -47.84 -21.30 -11.40
N GLU A 135 -47.13 -22.28 -10.80
CA GLU A 135 -47.46 -23.71 -10.97
C GLU A 135 -48.77 -24.13 -10.26
N GLY A 136 -49.35 -23.25 -9.42
CA GLY A 136 -50.61 -23.50 -8.70
C GLY A 136 -51.89 -22.99 -9.37
N PHE A 137 -51.82 -22.33 -10.53
CA PHE A 137 -52.98 -21.72 -11.21
C PHE A 137 -53.25 -22.35 -12.58
N PHE A 138 -53.44 -23.67 -12.64
CA PHE A 138 -54.25 -24.25 -13.70
C PHE A 138 -55.71 -24.23 -13.25
N ILE A 139 -56.42 -23.15 -13.56
CA ILE A 139 -57.87 -23.11 -13.49
C ILE A 139 -58.38 -24.08 -14.56
N ASP A 140 -58.86 -25.25 -14.13
CA ASP A 140 -59.60 -26.19 -14.97
C ASP A 140 -60.97 -25.55 -15.31
N SER A 141 -60.96 -24.65 -16.29
CA SER A 141 -62.16 -24.02 -16.84
C SER A 141 -62.80 -24.90 -17.92
N LYS A 142 -63.04 -26.18 -17.60
CA LYS A 142 -63.95 -27.03 -18.38
C LYS A 142 -64.78 -27.94 -17.49
N LYS A 143 -65.88 -27.40 -16.94
CA LYS A 143 -67.08 -28.21 -16.73
C LYS A 143 -68.31 -27.44 -17.19
N ASN A 144 -68.85 -27.93 -18.31
CA ASN A 144 -70.26 -27.82 -18.71
C ASN A 144 -71.15 -28.42 -17.62
#